data_AF-A0A6M2DFW5-F1
#
_entry.id   AF-A0A6M2DFW5-F1
#
_cell.length_a   1.000
_cell.length_b   1.000
_cell.length_c   1.000
_cell.angle_alpha   90.00
_cell.angle_beta   90.00
_cell.angle_gamma   90.00
#
_symmetry.space_group_name_H-M   'P 1'
#
loop_
_entity.id
_entity.type
_entity.pdbx_description
1 polymer ?
#
loop_
_entity_poly.entity_id
_entity_poly.type
_entity_poly.pdbx_seq_one_letter_code
_entity_poly.pdbx_strand_id
1 'polypeptide(L)'
;MSVQSIASDNVNAEQIKSFRDFVMSYNKLSERCFIDCVNDLTTRAVRANEEKCALNCMEKYLKMNQRVSQRFQEFQVMANENAIALAQQSGQLPK
;
A
#
# COMPACT_ATOMS: atom_id res chain seq x y z
N MET A 1 25.23 32.30 -7.15
CA MET A 1 24.47 31.38 -6.30
C MET A 1 24.19 30.15 -7.14
N SER A 2 24.99 29.12 -6.89
CA SER A 2 25.10 27.89 -7.69
C SER A 2 23.80 27.11 -7.69
N VAL A 3 23.20 26.97 -8.87
CA VAL A 3 22.22 25.93 -9.17
C VAL A 3 23.01 24.62 -9.17
N GLN A 4 23.10 23.98 -8.00
CA GLN A 4 23.66 22.64 -7.90
C GLN A 4 22.66 21.69 -8.55
N SER A 5 23.03 21.22 -9.74
CA SER A 5 22.43 20.09 -10.43
C SER A 5 22.17 18.97 -9.43
N ILE A 6 20.90 18.62 -9.24
CA ILE A 6 20.53 17.39 -8.52
C ILE A 6 20.96 16.24 -9.43
N ALA A 7 22.15 15.71 -9.11
CA ALA A 7 22.74 14.56 -9.76
C ALA A 7 21.76 13.38 -9.70
N SER A 8 21.30 12.95 -10.88
CA SER A 8 20.60 11.69 -11.07
C SER A 8 21.63 10.59 -11.26
N ASP A 9 22.36 10.25 -10.20
CA ASP A 9 23.31 9.14 -10.23
C ASP A 9 23.00 8.20 -9.05
N ASN A 10 22.45 7.02 -9.37
CA ASN A 10 22.05 5.90 -8.50
C ASN A 10 20.60 5.87 -7.98
N VAL A 11 19.60 6.20 -8.79
CA VAL A 11 18.22 5.80 -8.46
C VAL A 11 18.08 4.29 -8.74
N ASN A 12 18.16 3.47 -7.69
CA ASN A 12 17.96 2.01 -7.80
C ASN A 12 16.53 1.73 -8.31
N ALA A 13 16.38 0.87 -9.31
CA ALA A 13 15.08 0.47 -9.86
C ALA A 13 14.07 0.02 -8.78
N GLU A 14 14.55 -0.61 -7.70
CA GLU A 14 13.72 -1.02 -6.56
C GLU A 14 13.20 0.17 -5.75
N GLN A 15 14.00 1.23 -5.60
CA GLN A 15 13.58 2.48 -4.95
C GLN A 15 12.56 3.22 -5.82
N ILE A 16 12.75 3.25 -7.15
CA ILE A 16 11.76 3.81 -8.09
C ILE A 16 10.44 3.08 -7.98
N LYS A 17 10.49 1.73 -7.98
CA LYS A 17 9.30 0.91 -7.83
C LYS A 17 8.60 1.19 -6.50
N SER A 18 9.33 1.21 -5.39
CA SER A 18 8.77 1.47 -4.07
C SER A 18 8.08 2.83 -3.99
N PHE A 19 8.70 3.87 -4.56
CA PHE A 19 8.11 5.20 -4.61
C PHE A 19 6.86 5.24 -5.49
N ARG A 20 6.90 4.58 -6.66
CA ARG A 20 5.73 4.46 -7.55
C ARG A 20 4.57 3.77 -6.84
N ASP A 21 4.83 2.66 -6.16
CA ASP A 21 3.81 1.90 -5.41
C ASP A 21 3.23 2.75 -4.27
N PHE A 22 4.07 3.53 -3.59
CA PHE A 22 3.62 4.50 -2.58
C PHE A 22 2.67 5.55 -3.16
N VAL A 23 3.03 6.20 -4.27
CA VAL A 23 2.19 7.23 -4.89
C VAL A 23 0.87 6.64 -5.38
N MET A 24 0.89 5.44 -5.96
CA MET A 24 -0.34 4.74 -6.35
C MET A 24 -1.26 4.45 -5.14
N SER A 25 -0.68 3.99 -4.03
CA SER A 25 -1.43 3.74 -2.79
C SER A 25 -1.98 5.03 -2.19
N TYR A 26 -1.19 6.10 -2.19
CA TYR A 26 -1.60 7.43 -1.73
C TYR A 26 -2.80 7.95 -2.52
N ASN A 27 -2.75 7.88 -3.86
CA ASN A 27 -3.85 8.34 -4.72
C ASN A 27 -5.13 7.52 -4.50
N LYS A 28 -5.00 6.21 -4.33
CA LYS A 28 -6.15 5.33 -4.05
C LYS A 28 -6.79 5.67 -2.70
N LEU A 29 -5.97 5.93 -1.68
CA LEU A 29 -6.43 6.30 -0.36
C LEU A 29 -7.10 7.68 -0.36
N SER A 30 -6.49 8.66 -1.04
CA SER A 30 -7.04 10.02 -1.09
C SER A 30 -8.38 10.06 -1.80
N GLU A 31 -8.52 9.38 -2.95
CA GLU A 31 -9.80 9.23 -3.65
C GLU A 31 -10.85 8.55 -2.76
N ARG A 32 -10.48 7.44 -2.11
CA ARG A 32 -11.42 6.71 -1.26
C ARG A 32 -11.95 7.55 -0.10
N CYS A 33 -11.05 8.22 0.62
CA CYS A 33 -11.47 9.06 1.74
C CYS A 33 -12.21 10.31 1.28
N PHE A 34 -11.89 10.85 0.09
CA PHE A 34 -12.67 11.96 -0.48
C PHE A 34 -14.12 11.54 -0.72
N ILE A 35 -14.34 10.41 -1.41
CA ILE A 35 -15.69 9.89 -1.70
C ILE A 35 -16.47 9.56 -0.42
N ASP A 36 -15.82 8.97 0.58
CA ASP A 36 -16.48 8.53 1.81
C ASP A 36 -16.76 9.68 2.79
N CYS A 37 -15.94 10.75 2.79
CA CYS A 37 -15.96 11.78 3.84
C CYS A 37 -16.39 13.17 3.37
N VAL A 38 -16.10 13.58 2.13
CA VAL A 38 -16.45 14.91 1.63
C VAL A 38 -17.85 14.85 1.04
N ASN A 39 -18.81 15.42 1.75
CA ASN A 39 -20.22 15.33 1.42
C ASN A 39 -20.91 16.68 1.31
N ASP A 40 -20.28 17.77 1.76
CA ASP A 40 -20.82 19.11 1.64
C ASP A 40 -19.96 19.97 0.71
N LEU A 41 -20.49 20.24 -0.48
CA LEU A 41 -19.83 21.04 -1.53
C LEU A 41 -20.36 22.47 -1.60
N THR A 42 -21.02 22.97 -0.55
CA THR A 42 -21.53 24.35 -0.50
C THR A 42 -20.45 25.39 -0.21
N THR A 43 -19.30 24.97 0.33
CA THR A 43 -18.17 25.85 0.68
C THR A 43 -16.86 25.31 0.13
N ARG A 44 -15.90 26.21 -0.14
CA ARG A 44 -14.53 25.80 -0.53
C ARG A 44 -13.69 25.27 0.64
N ALA A 45 -14.12 25.52 1.87
CA ALA A 45 -13.45 25.05 3.08
C ALA A 45 -13.95 23.66 3.46
N VAL A 46 -13.03 22.80 3.90
CA VAL A 46 -13.34 21.49 4.50
C VAL A 46 -13.92 21.72 5.88
N ARG A 47 -15.06 21.11 6.19
CA ARG A 47 -15.69 21.26 7.50
C ARG A 47 -15.01 20.35 8.54
N ALA A 48 -15.11 20.72 9.82
CA ALA A 48 -14.46 19.98 10.91
C ALA A 48 -14.92 18.50 11.01
N ASN A 49 -16.15 18.20 10.63
CA ASN A 49 -16.66 16.82 10.56
C ASN A 49 -16.03 16.03 9.40
N GLU A 50 -15.85 16.64 8.23
CA GLU A 50 -15.19 16.03 7.07
C GLU A 50 -13.71 15.80 7.34
N GLU A 51 -13.04 16.76 7.98
CA GLU A 51 -11.63 16.63 8.41
C GLU A 51 -11.46 15.46 9.38
N LYS A 52 -12.29 15.39 10.44
CA LYS A 52 -12.28 14.27 11.38
C LYS A 52 -12.57 12.93 10.68
N CYS A 53 -13.50 12.91 9.73
CA CYS A 53 -13.78 11.71 8.94
C CYS A 53 -12.56 11.28 8.13
N ALA A 54 -11.91 12.20 7.41
CA ALA A 54 -10.75 11.90 6.56
C ALA A 54 -9.58 11.33 7.38
N LEU A 55 -9.31 11.89 8.56
CA LEU A 55 -8.28 11.38 9.48
C LEU A 55 -8.58 9.94 9.94
N ASN A 56 -9.82 9.69 10.37
CA ASN A 56 -10.25 8.34 10.78
C ASN A 56 -10.23 7.36 9.59
N CYS A 57 -10.64 7.80 8.41
CA CYS A 57 -10.62 7.01 7.17
C CYS A 57 -9.19 6.56 6.84
N MET A 58 -8.23 7.49 6.85
CA MET A 58 -6.82 7.18 6.63
C MET A 58 -6.30 6.17 7.65
N GLU A 59 -6.49 6.43 8.95
CA GLU A 59 -6.00 5.56 10.00
C GLU A 59 -6.59 4.14 9.88
N LYS A 60 -7.90 4.05 9.67
CA LYS A 60 -8.60 2.78 9.49
C LYS A 60 -8.12 2.03 8.25
N TYR A 61 -7.92 2.72 7.13
CA TYR A 61 -7.43 2.12 5.90
C TYR A 61 -6.01 1.56 6.08
N LEU A 62 -5.10 2.31 6.69
CA LEU A 62 -3.72 1.86 6.91
C LEU A 62 -3.67 0.66 7.85
N LYS A 63 -4.41 0.70 8.97
CA LYS A 63 -4.53 -0.45 9.90
C LYS A 63 -5.13 -1.68 9.23
N MET A 64 -6.16 -1.48 8.40
CA MET A 64 -6.78 -2.57 7.64
C MET A 64 -5.77 -3.18 6.66
N ASN A 65 -5.05 -2.38 5.87
CA ASN A 65 -4.05 -2.89 4.93
C ASN A 65 -2.96 -3.68 5.64
N GLN A 66 -2.44 -3.18 6.77
CA GLN A 66 -1.45 -3.93 7.56
C GLN A 66 -1.98 -5.28 8.03
N ARG A 67 -3.22 -5.32 8.55
CA ARG A 67 -3.84 -6.56 9.01
C ARG A 67 -4.10 -7.53 7.88
N VAL A 68 -4.57 -7.05 6.72
CA VAL A 68 -4.80 -7.89 5.53
C VAL A 68 -3.47 -8.44 5.02
N SER A 69 -2.43 -7.61 4.91
CA SER A 69 -1.09 -8.04 4.51
C SER A 69 -0.52 -9.12 5.44
N GLN A 70 -0.69 -8.99 6.76
CA GLN A 70 -0.27 -10.01 7.71
C GLN A 70 -0.95 -11.36 7.44
N ARG A 71 -2.28 -11.36 7.30
CA ARG A 71 -3.04 -12.60 7.03
C ARG A 71 -2.73 -13.19 5.66
N PHE A 72 -2.49 -12.34 4.68
CA PHE A 72 -2.06 -12.78 3.36
C PHE A 72 -0.69 -13.48 3.42
N GLN A 73 0.28 -12.90 4.14
CA GLN A 73 1.59 -13.53 4.34
C GLN A 73 1.48 -14.88 5.06
N GLU A 74 0.68 -14.96 6.13
CA GLU A 74 0.41 -16.24 6.83
C GLU A 74 -0.14 -17.30 5.86
N PHE A 75 -1.09 -16.93 5.00
CA PHE A 75 -1.64 -17.83 4.00
C PHE A 75 -0.61 -18.26 2.94
N GLN A 76 0.22 -17.34 2.46
CA GLN A 76 1.28 -17.65 1.48
C GLN A 76 2.29 -18.66 2.03
N VAL A 77 2.69 -18.53 3.31
CA VAL A 77 3.59 -19.48 3.98
C VAL A 77 2.95 -20.87 4.04
N MET A 78 1.70 -20.97 4.52
CA MET A 78 0.99 -22.24 4.62
C MET A 78 0.78 -22.91 3.25
N ALA A 79 0.43 -22.13 2.23
CA ALA A 79 0.26 -22.65 0.87
C ALA A 79 1.57 -23.21 0.30
N ASN A 80 2.69 -22.53 0.56
CA ASN A 80 4.02 -22.98 0.12
C ASN A 80 4.44 -24.26 0.84
N GLU A 81 4.24 -24.35 2.16
CA GLU A 81 4.53 -25.57 2.94
C GLU A 81 3.72 -26.76 2.43
N ASN A 82 2.42 -26.58 2.18
CA ASN A 82 1.56 -27.61 1.61
C ASN A 82 2.03 -28.03 0.21
N ALA A 83 2.44 -27.09 -0.63
CA ALA A 83 2.96 -27.39 -1.96
C ALA A 83 4.27 -28.20 -1.89
N ILE A 84 5.18 -27.88 -0.97
CA ILE A 84 6.41 -28.63 -0.74
C ILE A 84 6.10 -30.04 -0.23
N ALA A 85 5.17 -30.20 0.72
CA ALA A 85 4.77 -31.49 1.25
C ALA A 85 4.13 -32.40 0.18
N LEU A 86 3.34 -31.83 -0.73
CA LEU A 86 2.79 -32.54 -1.88
C LEU A 86 3.89 -32.94 -2.87
N ALA A 87 4.86 -32.07 -3.15
CA ALA A 87 6.00 -32.36 -4.02
C ALA A 87 6.92 -33.46 -3.47
N GLN A 88 7.08 -33.53 -2.14
CA GLN A 88 7.82 -34.61 -1.48
C GLN A 88 7.12 -35.97 -1.61
N GLN A 89 5.78 -36.00 -1.54
CA GLN A 89 5.00 -37.23 -1.72
C GLN A 89 4.97 -37.71 -3.18
N SER A 90 5.14 -36.82 -4.16
CA SER A 90 5.12 -37.17 -5.59
C SER A 90 6.47 -37.57 -6.20
N GLY A 91 7.54 -37.73 -5.40
CA GLY A 91 8.76 -38.44 -5.83
C GLY A 91 9.60 -37.77 -6.93
N GLN A 92 9.56 -36.44 -7.09
CA GLN A 92 10.38 -35.74 -8.08
C GLN A 92 11.12 -34.57 -7.42
N LEU A 93 12.29 -34.87 -6.84
CA LEU A 93 13.27 -33.86 -6.43
C LEU A 93 13.98 -33.29 -7.66
N PRO A 94 14.07 -31.96 -7.84
CA PRO A 94 15.17 -31.40 -8.62
C PRO A 94 16.46 -31.64 -7.83
N LYS A 95 17.46 -32.25 -8.47
CA LYS A 95 18.83 -32.32 -7.93
C LYS A 95 19.39 -30.92 -7.70
#